data_AF-A0A452S5E6-F1
#
_entry.id   AF-A0A452S5E6-F1
#
_cell.length_a   1.000
_cell.length_b   1.000
_cell.length_c   1.000
_cell.angle_alpha   90.00
_cell.angle_beta   90.00
_cell.angle_gamma   90.00
#
_symmetry.space_group_name_H-M   'P 1'
#
loop_
_entity.id
_entity.type
_entity.pdbx_description
1 polymer ?
#
loop_
_entity_poly.entity_id
_entity_poly.type
_entity_poly.pdbx_seq_one_letter_code
_entity_poly.pdbx_strand_id
1 'polypeptide(L)'
;MYEAAKLLYSSVSNFARLASTLVHLGEYQAAVDSSRKANSTRTWKEVCSACVDGQEFRLAQLCGLHIVIHADELEELIRYYQDRGYFEDLISLLEAALGLERAHMGMFTELAILYSKFKPQKMPEHLELFWSRVNIPKVLRAAEQAHLWAELVFLYDKYEEYDNAVLTMINHPTDAWREGQFKDVIAKVANVELYYKALQFYLDYKPLLINDLLLVLAPRLDHTRTVGFFSKDAMQHAAESRDAELAEKLLQWFLEEGKRECFAASLFTCYDLLPPDVVLELAWRHNLVDLAMPYFIQVMREYLSKVDRLDASESLRKREEHVVEPAPLLFDFDGHD
;
A
#
# COMPACT_ATOMS: atom_id res chain seq x y z
N MET A 1 26.07 -36.25 -43.27
CA MET A 1 27.15 -36.63 -42.32
C MET A 1 26.61 -37.12 -40.99
N TYR A 2 25.59 -36.48 -40.40
CA TYR A 2 25.02 -36.90 -39.10
C TYR A 2 24.37 -38.29 -39.09
N GLU A 3 23.80 -38.77 -40.22
CA GLU A 3 23.24 -40.13 -40.31
C GLU A 3 24.29 -41.24 -40.13
N ALA A 4 25.51 -41.04 -40.67
CA ALA A 4 26.61 -41.97 -40.47
C ALA A 4 27.13 -41.93 -39.01
N ALA A 5 27.15 -40.74 -38.41
CA ALA A 5 27.53 -40.56 -37.00
C ALA A 5 26.52 -41.22 -36.05
N LYS A 6 25.22 -41.21 -36.38
CA LYS A 6 24.16 -41.93 -35.64
C LYS A 6 24.44 -43.43 -35.56
N LEU A 7 24.78 -44.06 -36.69
CA LEU A 7 25.12 -45.49 -36.73
C LEU A 7 26.39 -45.81 -35.92
N LEU A 8 27.41 -44.96 -36.01
CA LEU A 8 28.66 -45.13 -35.27
C LEU A 8 28.49 -44.94 -33.75
N TYR A 9 27.81 -43.88 -33.31
CA TYR A 9 27.61 -43.66 -31.87
C TYR A 9 26.63 -44.65 -31.26
N SER A 10 25.69 -45.16 -32.04
CA SER A 10 24.82 -46.26 -31.61
C SER A 10 25.59 -47.57 -31.43
N SER A 11 26.58 -47.88 -32.28
CA SER A 11 27.38 -49.11 -32.14
C SER A 11 28.40 -49.01 -31.01
N VAL A 12 28.98 -47.82 -30.78
CA VAL A 12 29.96 -47.54 -29.73
C VAL A 12 29.29 -47.26 -28.36
N SER A 13 27.95 -47.24 -28.29
CA SER A 13 27.17 -46.93 -27.07
C SER A 13 27.51 -45.57 -26.43
N ASN A 14 27.98 -44.60 -27.23
CA ASN A 14 28.23 -43.23 -26.75
C ASN A 14 26.94 -42.40 -26.85
N PHE A 15 26.07 -42.58 -25.87
CA PHE A 15 24.72 -42.00 -25.89
C PHE A 15 24.71 -40.46 -25.81
N ALA A 16 25.73 -39.84 -25.20
CA ALA A 16 25.83 -38.39 -25.10
C ALA A 16 26.05 -37.74 -26.48
N ARG A 17 27.00 -38.25 -27.25
CA ARG A 17 27.25 -37.78 -28.62
C ARG A 17 26.14 -38.19 -29.57
N LEU A 18 25.56 -39.38 -29.36
CA LEU A 18 24.39 -39.82 -30.11
C LEU A 18 23.21 -38.84 -29.95
N ALA A 19 22.89 -38.43 -28.72
CA ALA A 19 21.81 -37.48 -28.46
C ALA A 19 22.04 -36.13 -29.19
N SER A 20 23.26 -35.59 -29.14
CA SER A 20 23.62 -34.37 -29.88
C SER A 20 23.47 -34.54 -31.40
N THR A 21 23.89 -35.68 -31.95
CA THR A 21 23.70 -35.97 -33.38
C THR A 21 22.23 -36.11 -33.79
N LEU A 22 21.39 -36.71 -32.93
CA LEU A 22 19.96 -36.89 -33.18
C LEU A 22 19.19 -35.57 -33.13
N VAL A 23 19.60 -34.67 -32.23
CA VAL A 23 19.12 -33.29 -32.19
C VAL A 23 19.38 -32.59 -33.53
N HIS A 24 20.61 -32.68 -34.06
CA HIS A 24 20.94 -32.05 -35.35
C HIS A 24 20.22 -32.68 -36.55
N LEU A 25 19.72 -33.91 -36.41
CA LEU A 25 18.88 -34.59 -37.41
C LEU A 25 17.38 -34.27 -37.25
N GLY A 26 16.97 -33.51 -36.23
CA GLY A 26 15.56 -33.22 -35.94
C GLY A 26 14.79 -34.39 -35.33
N GLU A 27 15.46 -35.49 -34.96
CA GLU A 27 14.85 -36.66 -34.33
C GLU A 27 14.78 -36.50 -32.81
N TYR A 28 13.96 -35.56 -32.34
CA TYR A 28 13.90 -35.17 -30.92
C TYR A 28 13.50 -36.31 -29.98
N GLN A 29 12.52 -37.13 -30.34
CA GLN A 29 12.08 -38.27 -29.51
C GLN A 29 13.24 -39.24 -29.23
N ALA A 30 13.99 -39.61 -30.27
CA ALA A 30 15.13 -40.50 -30.15
C ALA A 30 16.29 -39.86 -29.37
N ALA A 31 16.44 -38.53 -29.46
CA ALA A 31 17.42 -37.79 -28.68
C ALA A 31 17.10 -37.84 -27.18
N VAL A 32 15.82 -37.68 -26.78
CA VAL A 32 15.38 -37.82 -25.37
C VAL A 32 15.67 -39.21 -24.83
N ASP A 33 15.35 -40.26 -25.59
CA ASP A 33 15.62 -41.64 -25.17
C ASP A 33 17.11 -41.93 -25.04
N SER A 34 17.93 -41.32 -25.90
CA SER A 34 19.40 -41.39 -25.82
C SER A 34 19.94 -40.64 -24.61
N SER A 35 19.39 -39.46 -24.29
CA SER A 35 19.74 -38.70 -23.07
C SER A 35 19.40 -39.47 -21.79
N ARG A 36 18.29 -40.22 -21.78
CA ARG A 36 17.95 -41.10 -20.65
C ARG A 36 19.00 -42.18 -20.41
N LYS A 37 19.57 -42.74 -21.48
CA LYS A 37 20.66 -43.73 -21.40
C LYS A 37 22.00 -43.10 -21.02
N ALA A 38 22.27 -41.88 -21.47
CA ALA A 38 23.48 -41.13 -21.13
C ALA A 38 23.49 -40.67 -19.66
N ASN A 39 22.31 -40.31 -19.13
CA ASN A 39 22.08 -39.83 -17.77
C ASN A 39 23.06 -38.72 -17.32
N SER A 40 23.33 -37.75 -18.21
CA SER A 40 24.20 -36.61 -17.93
C SER A 40 23.41 -35.31 -18.00
N THR A 41 23.54 -34.46 -16.97
CA THR A 41 22.87 -33.15 -16.91
C THR A 41 23.21 -32.29 -18.12
N ARG A 42 24.46 -32.31 -18.57
CA ARG A 42 24.88 -31.61 -19.79
C ARG A 42 24.11 -32.07 -21.03
N THR A 43 23.95 -33.38 -21.21
CA THR A 43 23.21 -33.93 -22.36
C THR A 43 21.72 -33.55 -22.30
N TRP A 44 21.14 -33.55 -21.10
CA TRP A 44 19.76 -33.09 -20.92
C TRP A 44 19.60 -31.62 -21.28
N LYS A 45 20.53 -30.74 -20.88
CA LYS A 45 20.52 -29.32 -21.23
C LYS A 45 20.61 -29.10 -22.75
N GLU A 46 21.54 -29.78 -23.41
CA GLU A 46 21.71 -29.67 -24.87
C GLU A 46 20.44 -30.11 -25.61
N VAL A 47 19.85 -31.26 -25.24
CA VAL A 47 18.61 -31.74 -25.85
C VAL A 47 17.40 -30.87 -25.50
N CYS A 48 17.26 -30.43 -24.25
CA CYS A 48 16.17 -29.56 -23.82
C CYS A 48 16.17 -28.23 -24.59
N SER A 49 17.34 -27.58 -24.69
CA SER A 49 17.52 -26.34 -25.43
C SER A 49 17.08 -26.51 -26.89
N ALA A 50 17.53 -27.58 -27.53
CA ALA A 50 17.16 -27.85 -28.90
C ALA A 50 15.67 -28.22 -29.10
N CYS A 51 15.04 -28.89 -28.14
CA CYS A 51 13.59 -29.15 -28.16
C CYS A 51 12.80 -27.85 -28.03
N VAL A 52 13.25 -26.90 -27.21
CA VAL A 52 12.62 -25.57 -27.09
C VAL A 52 12.80 -24.76 -28.37
N ASP A 53 14.00 -24.74 -28.95
CA ASP A 53 14.26 -24.09 -30.24
C ASP A 53 13.42 -24.71 -31.37
N GLY A 54 13.18 -26.03 -31.31
CA GLY A 54 12.33 -26.79 -32.22
C GLY A 54 10.83 -26.74 -31.92
N GLN A 55 10.39 -26.00 -30.89
CA GLN A 55 8.99 -25.90 -30.44
C GLN A 55 8.33 -27.24 -30.02
N GLU A 56 9.14 -28.23 -29.66
CA GLU A 56 8.70 -29.54 -29.16
C GLU A 56 8.55 -29.53 -27.63
N PHE A 57 7.61 -28.73 -27.12
CA PHE A 57 7.48 -28.43 -25.68
C PHE A 57 7.19 -29.66 -24.81
N ARG A 58 6.45 -30.65 -25.32
CA ARG A 58 6.19 -31.89 -24.59
C ARG A 58 7.47 -32.68 -24.30
N LEU A 59 8.38 -32.71 -25.26
CA LEU A 59 9.68 -33.38 -25.10
C LEU A 59 10.65 -32.53 -24.29
N ALA A 60 10.61 -31.22 -24.47
CA ALA A 60 11.34 -30.27 -23.67
C ALA A 60 10.95 -30.36 -22.19
N GLN A 61 9.66 -30.56 -21.88
CA GLN A 61 9.20 -30.76 -20.50
C GLN A 61 9.81 -32.00 -19.86
N LEU A 62 9.80 -33.14 -20.56
CA LEU A 62 10.41 -34.38 -20.06
C LEU A 62 11.90 -34.21 -19.77
N CYS A 63 12.63 -33.53 -20.66
CA CYS A 63 14.05 -33.22 -20.45
C CYS A 63 14.25 -32.23 -19.31
N GLY A 64 13.41 -31.19 -19.25
CA GLY A 64 13.42 -30.16 -18.23
C GLY A 64 13.26 -30.73 -16.83
N LEU A 65 12.38 -31.72 -16.63
CA LEU A 65 12.17 -32.38 -15.34
C LEU A 65 13.45 -33.04 -14.81
N HIS A 66 14.34 -33.52 -15.68
CA HIS A 66 15.63 -34.06 -15.27
C HIS A 66 16.69 -32.99 -14.95
N ILE A 67 16.50 -31.76 -15.45
CA ILE A 67 17.42 -30.63 -15.22
C ILE A 67 17.04 -29.87 -13.95
N VAL A 68 15.76 -29.51 -13.79
CA VAL A 68 15.25 -28.67 -12.68
C VAL A 68 15.46 -29.27 -11.29
N ILE A 69 15.77 -30.57 -11.19
CA ILE A 69 16.13 -31.22 -9.92
C ILE A 69 17.48 -30.70 -9.40
N HIS A 70 18.37 -30.25 -10.30
CA HIS A 70 19.67 -29.68 -9.97
C HIS A 70 19.53 -28.17 -9.74
N ALA A 71 19.70 -27.74 -8.48
CA ALA A 71 19.52 -26.34 -8.10
C ALA A 71 20.44 -25.37 -8.86
N ASP A 72 21.68 -25.76 -9.12
CA ASP A 72 22.67 -24.94 -9.82
C ASP A 72 22.31 -24.65 -11.28
N GLU A 73 21.47 -25.51 -11.88
CA GLU A 73 21.09 -25.44 -13.30
C GLU A 73 19.74 -24.75 -13.52
N LEU A 74 18.96 -24.54 -12.46
CA LEU A 74 17.60 -24.01 -12.53
C LEU A 74 17.59 -22.57 -13.09
N GLU A 75 18.51 -21.73 -12.64
CA GLU A 75 18.58 -20.33 -13.06
C GLU A 75 18.91 -20.18 -14.55
N GLU A 76 19.84 -20.99 -15.07
CA GLU A 76 20.19 -21.00 -16.49
C GLU A 76 19.01 -21.45 -17.36
N LEU A 77 18.31 -22.51 -16.94
CA LEU A 77 17.14 -23.02 -17.66
C LEU A 77 16.01 -21.97 -17.72
N ILE A 78 15.74 -21.28 -16.60
CA ILE A 78 14.71 -20.24 -16.54
C ILE A 78 15.05 -19.11 -17.49
N ARG A 79 16.29 -18.59 -17.45
CA ARG A 79 16.74 -17.52 -18.36
C ARG A 79 16.57 -17.94 -19.82
N TYR A 80 16.95 -19.18 -20.15
CA TYR A 80 16.83 -19.70 -21.51
C TYR A 80 15.38 -19.70 -22.04
N TYR A 81 14.41 -20.08 -21.21
CA TYR A 81 12.97 -20.02 -21.56
C TYR A 81 12.45 -18.57 -21.60
N GLN A 82 12.88 -17.72 -20.66
CA GLN A 82 12.45 -16.31 -20.59
C GLN A 82 12.93 -15.49 -21.78
N ASP A 83 14.19 -15.65 -22.19
CA ASP A 83 14.78 -14.93 -23.34
C ASP A 83 14.05 -15.23 -24.66
N ARG A 84 13.38 -16.40 -24.73
CA ARG A 84 12.57 -16.83 -25.89
C ARG A 84 11.08 -16.51 -25.75
N GLY A 85 10.64 -16.06 -24.57
CA GLY A 85 9.24 -15.73 -24.30
C GLY A 85 8.32 -16.92 -24.04
N TYR A 86 8.84 -18.13 -23.81
CA TYR A 86 8.04 -19.33 -23.55
C TYR A 86 7.67 -19.47 -22.06
N PHE A 87 6.90 -18.51 -21.54
CA PHE A 87 6.56 -18.46 -20.11
C PHE A 87 5.54 -19.53 -19.68
N GLU A 88 4.57 -19.83 -20.53
CA GLU A 88 3.52 -20.82 -20.25
C GLU A 88 4.10 -22.23 -20.09
N ASP A 89 4.99 -22.63 -21.00
CA ASP A 89 5.67 -23.93 -20.96
C ASP A 89 6.63 -24.05 -19.77
N LEU A 90 7.32 -22.95 -19.41
CA LEU A 90 8.17 -22.89 -18.23
C LEU A 90 7.35 -23.07 -16.95
N ILE A 91 6.19 -22.41 -16.84
CA ILE A 91 5.27 -22.56 -15.71
C ILE A 91 4.77 -24.01 -15.65
N SER A 92 4.33 -24.59 -16.77
CA SER A 92 3.87 -25.98 -16.81
C SER A 92 4.98 -26.99 -16.45
N LEU A 93 6.22 -26.74 -16.86
CA LEU A 93 7.38 -27.53 -16.48
C LEU A 93 7.60 -27.48 -14.97
N LEU A 94 7.59 -26.29 -14.37
CA LEU A 94 7.79 -26.15 -12.92
C LEU A 94 6.63 -26.74 -12.13
N GLU A 95 5.37 -26.52 -12.53
CA GLU A 95 4.18 -27.13 -11.92
C GLU A 95 4.32 -28.67 -11.84
N ALA A 96 4.74 -29.32 -12.92
CA ALA A 96 5.00 -30.76 -12.94
C ALA A 96 6.20 -31.15 -12.05
N ALA A 97 7.21 -30.29 -11.99
CA ALA A 97 8.43 -30.54 -11.22
C ALA A 97 8.23 -30.45 -9.70
N LEU A 98 7.24 -29.69 -9.21
CA LEU A 98 6.90 -29.62 -7.79
C LEU A 98 6.46 -30.99 -7.22
N GLY A 99 5.91 -31.87 -8.06
CA GLY A 99 5.49 -33.23 -7.67
C GLY A 99 6.63 -34.23 -7.52
N LEU A 100 7.87 -33.85 -7.85
CA LEU A 100 9.03 -34.74 -7.75
C LEU A 100 9.53 -34.83 -6.30
N GLU A 101 9.94 -36.03 -5.88
CA GLU A 101 10.50 -36.26 -4.53
C GLU A 101 11.74 -35.40 -4.25
N ARG A 102 12.50 -35.06 -5.29
CA ARG A 102 13.73 -34.25 -5.21
C ARG A 102 13.48 -32.75 -5.41
N ALA A 103 12.24 -32.28 -5.30
CA ALA A 103 11.92 -30.86 -5.42
C ALA A 103 12.61 -30.04 -4.30
N HIS A 104 13.24 -28.93 -4.66
CA HIS A 104 13.99 -28.08 -3.74
C HIS A 104 13.43 -26.64 -3.73
N MET A 105 13.83 -25.83 -2.74
CA MET A 105 13.29 -24.48 -2.49
C MET A 105 13.32 -23.54 -3.71
N GLY A 106 14.36 -23.64 -4.54
CA GLY A 106 14.52 -22.83 -5.76
C GLY A 106 13.32 -22.97 -6.70
N MET A 107 12.80 -24.18 -6.88
CA MET A 107 11.67 -24.46 -7.78
C MET A 107 10.39 -23.74 -7.33
N PHE A 108 10.07 -23.79 -6.03
CA PHE A 108 8.89 -23.11 -5.47
C PHE A 108 9.03 -21.59 -5.53
N THR A 109 10.23 -21.08 -5.31
CA THR A 109 10.53 -19.65 -5.33
C THR A 109 10.41 -19.08 -6.74
N GLU A 110 11.02 -19.73 -7.72
CA GLU A 110 10.97 -19.27 -9.11
C GLU A 110 9.57 -19.41 -9.70
N LEU A 111 8.83 -20.48 -9.34
CA LEU A 111 7.43 -20.59 -9.74
C LEU A 111 6.57 -19.46 -9.18
N ALA A 112 6.79 -19.06 -7.92
CA ALA A 112 6.08 -17.91 -7.32
C ALA A 112 6.39 -16.60 -8.06
N ILE A 113 7.64 -16.38 -8.49
CA ILE A 113 8.04 -15.20 -9.28
C ILE A 113 7.37 -15.20 -10.66
N LEU A 114 7.21 -16.37 -11.28
CA LEU A 114 6.48 -16.48 -12.55
C LEU A 114 4.98 -16.26 -12.37
N TYR A 115 4.38 -16.81 -11.31
CA TYR A 115 2.98 -16.56 -10.98
C TYR A 115 2.71 -15.08 -10.71
N SER A 116 3.61 -14.38 -10.02
CA SER A 116 3.39 -12.96 -9.73
C SER A 116 3.26 -12.12 -11.01
N LYS A 117 4.00 -12.47 -12.06
CA LYS A 117 4.00 -11.72 -13.33
C LYS A 117 2.96 -12.18 -14.33
N PHE A 118 2.75 -13.50 -14.45
CA PHE A 118 1.99 -14.08 -15.57
C PHE A 118 0.66 -14.70 -15.15
N LYS A 119 0.55 -15.23 -13.93
CA LYS A 119 -0.68 -15.88 -13.42
C LYS A 119 -0.98 -15.51 -11.96
N PRO A 120 -1.34 -14.24 -11.66
CA PRO A 120 -1.68 -13.80 -10.31
C PRO A 120 -2.73 -14.67 -9.61
N GLN A 121 -3.70 -15.19 -10.37
CA GLN A 121 -4.81 -16.00 -9.85
C GLN A 121 -4.35 -17.29 -9.15
N LYS A 122 -3.21 -17.88 -9.56
CA LYS A 122 -2.65 -19.10 -8.95
C LYS A 122 -1.73 -18.82 -7.76
N MET A 123 -1.30 -17.57 -7.59
CA MET A 123 -0.36 -17.17 -6.55
C MET A 123 -0.85 -17.47 -5.13
N PRO A 124 -2.10 -17.14 -4.72
CA PRO A 124 -2.53 -17.37 -3.35
C PRO A 124 -2.54 -18.86 -2.98
N GLU A 125 -3.05 -19.75 -3.84
CA GLU A 125 -3.03 -21.20 -3.60
C GLU A 125 -1.60 -21.75 -3.46
N HIS A 126 -0.69 -21.28 -4.30
CA HIS A 126 0.73 -21.67 -4.24
C HIS A 126 1.38 -21.26 -2.91
N LEU A 127 1.14 -20.02 -2.47
CA LEU A 127 1.69 -19.53 -1.21
C LEU A 127 1.08 -20.23 -0.01
N GLU A 128 -0.23 -20.46 -0.01
CA GLU A 128 -0.91 -21.14 1.09
C GLU A 128 -0.38 -22.56 1.33
N LEU A 129 -0.09 -23.28 0.25
CA LEU A 129 0.46 -24.64 0.31
C LEU A 129 1.97 -24.69 0.57
N PHE A 130 2.75 -23.77 0.00
CA PHE A 130 4.21 -23.92 -0.09
C PHE A 130 5.05 -22.82 0.56
N TRP A 131 4.47 -21.89 1.32
CA TRP A 131 5.20 -20.77 1.96
C TRP A 131 6.45 -21.21 2.75
N SER A 132 6.42 -22.37 3.42
CA SER A 132 7.54 -22.88 4.22
C SER A 132 8.75 -23.35 3.40
N ARG A 133 8.56 -23.58 2.09
CA ARG A 133 9.58 -24.09 1.16
C ARG A 133 10.01 -23.05 0.12
N VAL A 134 9.75 -21.77 0.39
CA VAL A 134 10.02 -20.66 -0.52
C VAL A 134 10.98 -19.67 0.13
N ASN A 135 11.79 -19.00 -0.68
CA ASN A 135 12.59 -17.85 -0.23
C ASN A 135 11.69 -16.60 -0.14
N ILE A 136 11.16 -16.34 1.06
CA ILE A 136 10.19 -15.25 1.30
C ILE A 136 10.73 -13.87 0.87
N PRO A 137 11.94 -13.43 1.25
CA PRO A 137 12.47 -12.12 0.81
C PRO A 137 12.58 -11.94 -0.71
N LYS A 138 12.82 -13.01 -1.45
CA LYS A 138 12.86 -12.95 -2.92
C LYS A 138 11.46 -12.82 -3.50
N VAL A 139 10.49 -13.56 -2.96
CA VAL A 139 9.09 -13.50 -3.43
C VAL A 139 8.40 -12.21 -3.02
N LEU A 140 8.68 -11.65 -1.84
CA LEU A 140 8.16 -10.35 -1.41
C LEU A 140 8.48 -9.26 -2.44
N ARG A 141 9.74 -9.16 -2.88
CA ARG A 141 10.15 -8.21 -3.92
C ARG A 141 9.41 -8.42 -5.25
N ALA A 142 9.16 -9.67 -5.63
CA ALA A 142 8.44 -10.00 -6.85
C ALA A 142 6.93 -9.72 -6.74
N ALA A 143 6.34 -9.91 -5.56
CA ALA A 143 4.94 -9.61 -5.28
C ALA A 143 4.69 -8.09 -5.19
N GLU A 144 5.64 -7.34 -4.63
CA GLU A 144 5.58 -5.88 -4.53
C GLU A 144 5.64 -5.23 -5.93
N GLN A 145 6.54 -5.72 -6.78
CA GLN A 145 6.64 -5.30 -8.18
C GLN A 145 5.38 -5.65 -9.00
N ALA A 146 4.65 -6.69 -8.60
CA ALA A 146 3.42 -7.14 -9.25
C ALA A 146 2.14 -6.57 -8.61
N HIS A 147 2.26 -5.75 -7.56
CA HIS A 147 1.13 -5.17 -6.82
C HIS A 147 0.13 -6.21 -6.30
N LEU A 148 0.61 -7.37 -5.86
CA LEU A 148 -0.22 -8.45 -5.30
C LEU A 148 -0.38 -8.27 -3.79
N TRP A 149 -1.17 -7.29 -3.38
CA TRP A 149 -1.22 -6.82 -1.99
C TRP A 149 -1.76 -7.86 -0.99
N ALA A 150 -2.75 -8.66 -1.39
CA ALA A 150 -3.30 -9.71 -0.52
C ALA A 150 -2.26 -10.80 -0.22
N GLU A 151 -1.55 -11.24 -1.25
CA GLU A 151 -0.47 -12.22 -1.17
C GLU A 151 0.75 -11.66 -0.44
N LEU A 152 1.06 -10.38 -0.65
CA LEU A 152 2.17 -9.69 0.01
C LEU A 152 1.92 -9.55 1.51
N VAL A 153 0.70 -9.23 1.93
CA VAL A 153 0.29 -9.25 3.34
C VAL A 153 0.40 -10.65 3.94
N PHE A 154 -0.02 -11.68 3.20
CA PHE A 154 0.13 -13.07 3.66
C PHE A 154 1.61 -13.43 3.89
N LEU A 155 2.49 -13.04 2.96
CA LEU A 155 3.93 -13.26 3.10
C LEU A 155 4.51 -12.51 4.30
N TYR A 156 4.14 -11.25 4.53
CA TYR A 156 4.58 -10.51 5.71
C TYR A 156 4.09 -11.12 7.02
N ASP A 157 2.85 -11.62 7.08
CA ASP A 157 2.35 -12.33 8.26
C ASP A 157 3.18 -13.59 8.55
N LYS A 158 3.50 -14.39 7.52
CA LYS A 158 4.36 -15.59 7.67
C LYS A 158 5.82 -15.28 7.95
N TYR A 159 6.30 -14.12 7.51
CA TYR A 159 7.66 -13.66 7.78
C TYR A 159 7.80 -12.89 9.09
N GLU A 160 6.70 -12.77 9.86
CA GLU A 160 6.62 -12.04 11.13
C GLU A 160 6.94 -10.54 11.00
N GLU A 161 6.88 -9.98 9.79
CA GLU A 161 7.00 -8.54 9.52
C GLU A 161 5.63 -7.86 9.61
N TYR A 162 5.00 -7.93 10.79
CA TYR A 162 3.66 -7.42 11.03
C TYR A 162 3.51 -5.92 10.76
N ASP A 163 4.57 -5.14 11.02
CA ASP A 163 4.62 -3.70 10.75
C ASP A 163 4.36 -3.39 9.27
N ASN A 164 5.02 -4.14 8.38
CA ASN A 164 4.88 -3.98 6.93
C ASN A 164 3.53 -4.52 6.43
N ALA A 165 3.03 -5.60 7.03
CA ALA A 165 1.69 -6.13 6.74
C ALA A 165 0.60 -5.09 7.00
N VAL A 166 0.63 -4.45 8.18
CA VAL A 166 -0.34 -3.41 8.56
C VAL A 166 -0.25 -2.20 7.64
N LEU A 167 0.96 -1.71 7.36
CA LEU A 167 1.16 -0.58 6.46
C LEU A 167 0.60 -0.87 5.06
N THR A 168 0.80 -2.09 4.56
CA THR A 168 0.25 -2.53 3.27
C THR A 168 -1.28 -2.51 3.30
N MET A 169 -1.91 -3.04 4.36
CA MET A 169 -3.37 -3.02 4.51
C MET A 169 -3.95 -1.60 4.61
N ILE A 170 -3.22 -0.64 5.21
CA ILE A 170 -3.62 0.77 5.32
C ILE A 170 -3.50 1.47 3.96
N ASN A 171 -2.41 1.27 3.23
CA ASN A 171 -2.17 1.91 1.94
C ASN A 171 -3.01 1.30 0.81
N HIS A 172 -3.39 0.03 0.94
CA HIS A 172 -4.17 -0.71 -0.05
C HIS A 172 -5.43 -1.38 0.55
N PRO A 173 -6.43 -0.58 1.01
CA PRO A 173 -7.59 -1.10 1.73
C PRO A 173 -8.52 -2.01 0.93
N THR A 174 -8.62 -1.83 -0.39
CA THR A 174 -9.57 -2.59 -1.22
C THR A 174 -9.17 -4.03 -1.41
N ASP A 175 -7.87 -4.30 -1.52
CA ASP A 175 -7.34 -5.57 -1.98
C ASP A 175 -6.81 -6.41 -0.81
N ALA A 176 -6.15 -5.76 0.16
CA ALA A 176 -5.41 -6.43 1.22
C ALA A 176 -6.13 -6.45 2.58
N TRP A 177 -7.01 -5.49 2.85
CA TRP A 177 -7.62 -5.37 4.17
C TRP A 177 -8.71 -6.45 4.37
N ARG A 178 -8.59 -7.19 5.47
CA ARG A 178 -9.64 -8.08 5.99
C ARG A 178 -9.78 -7.84 7.49
N GLU A 179 -11.00 -7.66 7.97
CA GLU A 179 -11.25 -7.20 9.34
C GLU A 179 -10.60 -8.09 10.42
N GLY A 180 -10.88 -9.39 10.40
CA GLY A 180 -10.33 -10.33 11.38
C GLY A 180 -8.80 -10.40 11.32
N GLN A 181 -8.26 -10.52 10.11
CA GLN A 181 -6.81 -10.60 9.89
C GLN A 181 -6.10 -9.33 10.36
N PHE A 182 -6.66 -8.14 10.11
CA PHE A 182 -6.08 -6.88 10.57
C PHE A 182 -6.00 -6.83 12.10
N LYS A 183 -7.06 -7.25 12.81
CA LYS A 183 -7.11 -7.31 14.28
C LYS A 183 -6.05 -8.26 14.84
N ASP A 184 -5.83 -9.41 14.20
CA ASP A 184 -4.83 -10.40 14.63
C ASP A 184 -3.39 -9.92 14.39
N VAL A 185 -3.13 -9.26 13.26
CA VAL A 185 -1.81 -8.76 12.89
C VAL A 185 -1.43 -7.55 13.74
N ILE A 186 -2.32 -6.57 13.90
CA ILE A 186 -2.03 -5.34 14.64
C ILE A 186 -1.70 -5.63 16.12
N ALA A 187 -2.30 -6.64 16.73
CA ALA A 187 -2.00 -7.01 18.12
C ALA A 187 -0.52 -7.43 18.33
N LYS A 188 0.12 -7.96 17.28
CA LYS A 188 1.51 -8.46 17.30
C LYS A 188 2.55 -7.39 16.99
N VAL A 189 2.13 -6.23 16.47
CA VAL A 189 3.03 -5.14 16.07
C VAL A 189 3.76 -4.56 17.28
N ALA A 190 5.07 -4.31 17.17
CA ALA A 190 5.84 -3.71 18.26
C ALA A 190 5.65 -2.19 18.31
N ASN A 191 5.55 -1.56 17.15
CA ASN A 191 5.55 -0.11 16.97
C ASN A 191 4.19 0.52 17.29
N VAL A 192 4.13 1.29 18.38
CA VAL A 192 2.91 1.97 18.86
C VAL A 192 2.44 3.06 17.89
N GLU A 193 3.32 3.67 17.08
CA GLU A 193 2.90 4.68 16.10
C GLU A 193 1.99 4.09 15.01
N LEU A 194 2.14 2.79 14.70
CA LEU A 194 1.25 2.10 13.78
C LEU A 194 -0.16 1.94 14.33
N TYR A 195 -0.33 1.91 15.66
CA TYR A 195 -1.66 1.88 16.27
C TYR A 195 -2.41 3.18 16.00
N TYR A 196 -1.76 4.34 16.18
CA TYR A 196 -2.40 5.62 15.90
C TYR A 196 -2.69 5.81 14.40
N LYS A 197 -1.81 5.34 13.50
CA LYS A 197 -2.09 5.31 12.07
C LYS A 197 -3.26 4.39 11.73
N ALA A 198 -3.36 3.23 12.37
CA ALA A 198 -4.49 2.32 12.20
C ALA A 198 -5.79 2.93 12.73
N LEU A 199 -5.75 3.61 13.88
CA LEU A 199 -6.91 4.33 14.43
C LEU A 199 -7.38 5.43 13.48
N GLN A 200 -6.47 6.23 12.92
CA GLN A 200 -6.82 7.21 11.90
C GLN A 200 -7.50 6.54 10.69
N PHE A 201 -6.90 5.47 10.16
CA PHE A 201 -7.47 4.73 9.03
C PHE A 201 -8.88 4.20 9.31
N TYR A 202 -9.11 3.64 10.51
CA TYR A 202 -10.45 3.18 10.89
C TYR A 202 -11.41 4.34 11.10
N LEU A 203 -10.96 5.47 11.64
CA LEU A 203 -11.79 6.64 11.83
C LEU A 203 -12.23 7.26 10.49
N ASP A 204 -11.30 7.38 9.54
CA ASP A 204 -11.55 7.96 8.22
C ASP A 204 -12.49 7.08 7.36
N TYR A 205 -12.26 5.76 7.36
CA TYR A 205 -12.91 4.86 6.40
C TYR A 205 -13.94 3.91 7.01
N LYS A 206 -13.84 3.54 8.30
CA LYS A 206 -14.71 2.56 8.96
C LYS A 206 -15.07 2.92 10.42
N PRO A 207 -15.77 4.05 10.67
CA PRO A 207 -16.03 4.52 12.03
C PRO A 207 -16.71 3.51 12.95
N LEU A 208 -17.60 2.67 12.41
CA LEU A 208 -18.38 1.70 13.20
C LEU A 208 -17.53 0.57 13.79
N LEU A 209 -16.37 0.25 13.18
CA LEU A 209 -15.51 -0.86 13.59
C LEU A 209 -14.39 -0.44 14.55
N ILE A 210 -14.30 0.85 14.88
CA ILE A 210 -13.20 1.38 15.70
C ILE A 210 -13.25 0.87 17.14
N ASN A 211 -14.44 0.67 17.69
CA ASN A 211 -14.62 0.18 19.06
C ASN A 211 -14.02 -1.22 19.22
N ASP A 212 -14.23 -2.10 18.25
CA ASP A 212 -13.65 -3.43 18.25
C ASP A 212 -12.13 -3.41 18.13
N LEU A 213 -11.59 -2.49 17.33
CA LEU A 213 -10.15 -2.29 17.22
C LEU A 213 -9.55 -1.81 18.55
N LEU A 214 -10.22 -0.87 19.22
CA LEU A 214 -9.79 -0.36 20.52
C LEU A 214 -9.77 -1.46 21.59
N LEU A 215 -10.71 -2.41 21.56
CA LEU A 215 -10.72 -3.56 22.48
C LEU A 215 -9.45 -4.42 22.34
N VAL A 216 -8.99 -4.63 21.11
CA VAL A 216 -7.76 -5.41 20.84
C VAL A 216 -6.51 -4.63 21.26
N LEU A 217 -6.49 -3.32 21.05
CA LEU A 217 -5.34 -2.46 21.35
C LEU A 217 -5.23 -2.04 22.82
N ALA A 218 -6.31 -2.16 23.60
CA ALA A 218 -6.40 -1.66 24.98
C ALA A 218 -5.20 -1.99 25.89
N PRO A 219 -4.63 -3.21 25.89
CA PRO A 219 -3.53 -3.55 26.81
C PRO A 219 -2.21 -2.81 26.55
N ARG A 220 -2.00 -2.29 25.32
CA ARG A 220 -0.72 -1.70 24.89
C ARG A 220 -0.84 -0.21 24.52
N LEU A 221 -2.04 0.33 24.55
CA LEU A 221 -2.33 1.69 24.12
C LEU A 221 -2.24 2.65 25.30
N ASP A 222 -1.58 3.80 25.11
CA ASP A 222 -1.65 4.88 26.09
C ASP A 222 -3.02 5.57 26.01
N HIS A 223 -3.85 5.34 27.03
CA HIS A 223 -5.19 5.89 27.11
C HIS A 223 -5.19 7.43 27.11
N THR A 224 -4.19 8.07 27.73
CA THR A 224 -4.11 9.54 27.82
C THR A 224 -3.88 10.14 26.43
N ARG A 225 -2.89 9.59 25.70
CA ARG A 225 -2.60 10.01 24.33
C ARG A 225 -3.77 9.71 23.38
N THR A 226 -4.45 8.58 23.56
CA THR A 226 -5.57 8.16 22.70
C THR A 226 -6.77 9.08 22.86
N VAL A 227 -7.13 9.41 24.10
CA VAL A 227 -8.19 10.38 24.37
C VAL A 227 -7.82 11.74 23.80
N GLY A 228 -6.58 12.20 23.98
CA GLY A 228 -6.10 13.45 23.39
C GLY A 228 -6.15 13.45 21.86
N PHE A 229 -5.81 12.33 21.22
CA PHE A 229 -5.92 12.13 19.78
C PHE A 229 -7.37 12.30 19.29
N PHE A 230 -8.32 11.55 19.86
CA PHE A 230 -9.74 11.67 19.47
C PHE A 230 -10.32 13.05 19.78
N SER A 231 -9.99 13.65 20.93
CA SER A 231 -10.45 15.00 21.27
C SER A 231 -9.98 16.03 20.25
N LYS A 232 -8.69 15.98 19.88
CA LYS A 232 -8.11 16.91 18.90
C LYS A 232 -8.74 16.73 17.52
N ASP A 233 -8.90 15.49 17.07
CA ASP A 233 -9.46 15.17 15.77
C ASP A 233 -10.94 15.58 15.69
N ALA A 234 -11.72 15.33 16.74
CA ALA A 234 -13.10 15.79 16.86
C ALA A 234 -13.22 17.32 16.80
N MET A 235 -12.31 18.05 17.46
CA MET A 235 -12.26 19.52 17.38
C MET A 235 -11.96 20.00 15.95
N GLN A 236 -11.03 19.36 15.25
CA GLN A 236 -10.68 19.72 13.87
C GLN A 236 -11.83 19.44 12.91
N HIS A 237 -12.47 18.28 12.99
CA HIS A 237 -13.62 17.96 12.16
C HIS A 237 -14.85 18.84 12.45
N ALA A 238 -15.06 19.26 13.71
CA ALA A 238 -16.10 20.23 14.04
C ALA A 238 -15.81 21.60 13.39
N ALA A 239 -14.56 22.06 13.43
CA ALA A 239 -14.15 23.30 12.78
C ALA A 239 -14.29 23.23 11.23
N GLU A 240 -13.93 22.09 10.63
CA GLU A 240 -14.07 21.85 9.19
C GLU A 240 -15.53 21.76 8.73
N SER A 241 -16.40 21.21 9.57
CA SER A 241 -17.83 21.05 9.28
C SER A 241 -18.56 22.40 9.12
N ARG A 242 -18.00 23.48 9.69
CA ARG A 242 -18.61 24.83 9.72
C ARG A 242 -20.03 24.88 10.27
N ASP A 243 -20.39 23.92 11.11
CA ASP A 243 -21.68 23.87 11.80
C ASP A 243 -21.51 24.36 13.24
N ALA A 244 -22.10 25.52 13.54
CA ALA A 244 -22.02 26.15 14.85
C ALA A 244 -22.70 25.29 15.94
N GLU A 245 -23.82 24.64 15.61
CA GLU A 245 -24.53 23.80 16.59
C GLU A 245 -23.71 22.58 16.99
N LEU A 246 -22.97 22.00 16.05
CA LEU A 246 -22.12 20.83 16.30
C LEU A 246 -20.92 21.20 17.18
N ALA A 247 -20.31 22.36 16.93
CA ALA A 247 -19.24 22.91 17.76
C ALA A 247 -19.72 23.19 19.20
N GLU A 248 -20.94 23.74 19.36
CA GLU A 248 -21.55 23.96 20.68
C GLU A 248 -21.84 22.65 21.42
N LYS A 249 -22.42 21.66 20.74
CA LYS A 249 -22.69 20.33 21.32
C LYS A 249 -21.39 19.65 21.79
N LEU A 250 -20.33 19.75 21.01
CA LEU A 250 -19.02 19.22 21.35
C LEU A 250 -18.39 19.96 22.55
N LEU A 251 -18.54 21.29 22.60
CA LEU A 251 -18.10 22.11 23.73
C LEU A 251 -18.85 21.75 25.02
N GLN A 252 -20.16 21.58 24.94
CA GLN A 252 -21.00 21.16 26.05
C GLN A 252 -20.59 19.78 26.56
N TRP A 253 -20.35 18.82 25.66
CA TRP A 253 -19.87 17.49 26.04
C TRP A 253 -18.53 17.54 26.80
N PHE A 254 -17.56 18.35 26.34
CA PHE A 254 -16.29 18.51 27.05
C PHE A 254 -16.44 19.12 28.46
N LEU A 255 -17.41 20.01 28.65
CA LEU A 255 -17.74 20.61 29.95
C LEU A 255 -18.40 19.60 30.90
N GLU A 256 -19.30 18.76 30.39
CA GLU A 256 -19.97 17.69 31.13
C GLU A 256 -18.97 16.61 31.60
N GLU A 257 -18.03 16.23 30.73
CA GLU A 257 -16.92 15.31 31.06
C GLU A 257 -15.81 15.95 31.92
N GLY A 258 -15.91 17.27 32.19
CA GLY A 258 -14.97 17.98 33.05
C GLY A 258 -13.56 18.19 32.47
N LYS A 259 -13.36 18.00 31.16
CA LYS A 259 -12.05 18.15 30.49
C LYS A 259 -11.74 19.61 30.16
N ARG A 260 -11.24 20.33 31.17
CA ARG A 260 -10.92 21.77 31.10
C ARG A 260 -9.92 22.13 29.99
N GLU A 261 -8.91 21.30 29.75
CA GLU A 261 -7.90 21.56 28.72
C GLU A 261 -8.48 21.44 27.29
N CYS A 262 -9.39 20.50 27.07
CA CYS A 262 -10.08 20.33 25.80
C CYS A 262 -11.03 21.51 25.51
N PHE A 263 -11.62 22.11 26.54
CA PHE A 263 -12.43 23.33 26.41
C PHE A 263 -11.61 24.49 25.83
N ALA A 264 -10.46 24.82 26.43
CA ALA A 264 -9.60 25.89 25.89
C ALA A 264 -9.13 25.60 24.45
N ALA A 265 -8.73 24.35 24.16
CA ALA A 265 -8.32 23.96 22.81
C ALA A 265 -9.48 24.06 21.79
N SER A 266 -10.72 23.77 22.20
CA SER A 266 -11.91 23.88 21.35
C SER A 266 -12.21 25.34 21.00
N LEU A 267 -12.03 26.27 21.94
CA LEU A 267 -12.22 27.70 21.71
C LEU A 267 -11.23 28.26 20.68
N PHE A 268 -10.00 27.77 20.66
CA PHE A 268 -9.01 28.20 19.67
C PHE A 268 -9.24 27.58 18.29
N THR A 269 -9.61 26.30 18.24
CA THR A 269 -9.81 25.58 16.97
C THR A 269 -11.10 25.96 16.27
N CYS A 270 -12.18 26.19 17.02
CA CYS A 270 -13.50 26.57 16.51
C CYS A 270 -13.79 28.08 16.65
N TYR A 271 -12.76 28.93 16.66
CA TYR A 271 -12.88 30.37 16.92
C TYR A 271 -13.91 31.08 16.02
N ASP A 272 -13.96 30.71 14.74
CA ASP A 272 -14.86 31.35 13.76
C ASP A 272 -16.34 30.93 13.91
N LEU A 273 -16.59 29.83 14.62
CA LEU A 273 -17.90 29.16 14.70
C LEU A 273 -18.62 29.42 16.02
N LEU A 274 -17.87 29.65 17.08
CA LEU A 274 -18.42 29.75 18.43
C LEU A 274 -18.84 31.19 18.75
N PRO A 275 -20.12 31.43 19.08
CA PRO A 275 -20.57 32.76 19.42
C PRO A 275 -20.08 33.15 20.84
N PRO A 276 -19.52 34.37 21.04
CA PRO A 276 -18.86 34.76 22.30
C PRO A 276 -19.78 34.79 23.53
N ASP A 277 -21.07 35.04 23.33
CA ASP A 277 -22.10 35.04 24.37
C ASP A 277 -22.34 33.64 24.96
N VAL A 278 -22.46 32.61 24.10
CA VAL A 278 -22.62 31.21 24.52
C VAL A 278 -21.38 30.73 25.28
N VAL A 279 -20.18 31.05 24.76
CA VAL A 279 -18.92 30.69 25.43
C VAL A 279 -18.82 31.34 26.81
N LEU A 280 -19.26 32.59 26.96
CA LEU A 280 -19.21 33.31 28.23
C LEU A 280 -20.19 32.71 29.25
N GLU A 281 -21.39 32.37 28.81
CA GLU A 281 -22.39 31.70 29.66
C GLU A 281 -21.86 30.35 30.17
N LEU A 282 -21.30 29.53 29.29
CA LEU A 282 -20.75 28.22 29.64
C LEU A 282 -19.52 28.35 30.54
N ALA A 283 -18.60 29.27 30.23
CA ALA A 283 -17.41 29.50 31.04
C ALA A 283 -17.76 30.03 32.44
N TRP A 284 -18.78 30.87 32.56
CA TRP A 284 -19.25 31.38 33.84
C TRP A 284 -19.92 30.29 34.68
N ARG A 285 -20.81 29.49 34.07
CA ARG A 285 -21.49 28.38 34.77
C ARG A 285 -20.54 27.34 35.34
N HIS A 286 -19.48 27.01 34.60
CA HIS A 286 -18.50 26.00 34.99
C HIS A 286 -17.26 26.56 35.71
N ASN A 287 -17.22 27.87 35.99
CA ASN A 287 -16.10 28.56 36.64
C ASN A 287 -14.76 28.39 35.90
N LEU A 288 -14.79 28.51 34.57
CA LEU A 288 -13.65 28.36 33.64
C LEU A 288 -13.32 29.67 32.90
N VAL A 289 -13.76 30.81 33.43
CA VAL A 289 -13.58 32.13 32.81
C VAL A 289 -12.11 32.41 32.52
N ASP A 290 -11.20 32.03 33.43
CA ASP A 290 -9.75 32.23 33.27
C ASP A 290 -9.18 31.50 32.05
N LEU A 291 -9.70 30.31 31.70
CA LEU A 291 -9.28 29.55 30.52
C LEU A 291 -9.83 30.15 29.22
N ALA A 292 -10.97 30.85 29.28
CA ALA A 292 -11.61 31.48 28.13
C ALA A 292 -11.09 32.91 27.86
N MET A 293 -10.37 33.53 28.79
CA MET A 293 -9.86 34.89 28.63
C MET A 293 -9.03 35.13 27.36
N PRO A 294 -8.10 34.23 26.95
CA PRO A 294 -7.36 34.40 25.70
C PRO A 294 -8.26 34.51 24.46
N TYR A 295 -9.36 33.74 24.42
CA TYR A 295 -10.36 33.79 23.38
C TYR A 295 -11.06 35.16 23.36
N PHE A 296 -11.53 35.63 24.52
CA PHE A 296 -12.19 36.93 24.62
C PHE A 296 -11.29 38.11 24.26
N ILE A 297 -10.01 38.08 24.66
CA ILE A 297 -9.04 39.11 24.28
C ILE A 297 -8.92 39.20 22.76
N GLN A 298 -8.87 38.06 22.07
CA GLN A 298 -8.78 38.01 20.62
C GLN A 298 -10.07 38.52 19.95
N VAL A 299 -11.25 38.10 20.43
CA VAL A 299 -12.55 38.59 19.94
C VAL A 299 -12.65 40.10 20.10
N MET A 300 -12.30 40.63 21.28
CA MET A 300 -12.33 42.07 21.54
C MET A 300 -11.37 42.84 20.62
N ARG A 301 -10.14 42.33 20.43
CA ARG A 301 -9.17 42.94 19.51
C ARG A 301 -9.69 42.98 18.08
N GLU A 302 -10.31 41.90 17.63
CA GLU A 302 -10.83 41.80 16.27
C GLU A 302 -12.04 42.73 16.07
N TYR A 303 -12.97 42.77 17.04
CA TYR A 303 -14.08 43.71 17.05
C TYR A 303 -13.60 45.16 16.97
N LEU A 304 -12.67 45.57 17.84
CA LEU A 304 -12.09 46.91 17.82
C LEU A 304 -11.44 47.22 16.46
N SER A 305 -10.67 46.28 15.91
CA SER A 305 -10.03 46.47 14.60
C SER A 305 -11.02 46.56 13.43
N LYS A 306 -12.15 45.84 13.50
CA LYS A 306 -13.23 45.91 12.50
C LYS A 306 -13.96 47.24 12.60
N VAL A 307 -14.24 47.71 13.81
CA VAL A 307 -14.81 49.04 14.05
C VAL A 307 -13.88 50.13 13.52
N ASP A 308 -12.58 50.10 13.86
CA ASP A 308 -11.59 51.07 13.36
C ASP A 308 -11.52 51.10 11.82
N ARG A 309 -11.60 49.93 11.18
CA ARG A 309 -11.63 49.83 9.70
C ARG A 309 -12.92 50.40 9.11
N LEU A 310 -14.06 50.16 9.75
CA LEU A 310 -15.33 50.73 9.32
C LEU A 310 -15.31 52.25 9.45
N ASP A 311 -14.82 52.78 10.58
CA ASP A 311 -14.65 54.21 10.82
C ASP A 311 -13.69 54.85 9.80
N ALA A 312 -12.58 54.18 9.47
CA ALA A 312 -11.65 54.60 8.43
C ALA A 312 -12.30 54.61 7.03
N SER A 313 -13.12 53.59 6.72
CA SER A 313 -13.82 53.50 5.44
C SER A 313 -14.92 54.55 5.30
N GLU A 314 -15.65 54.84 6.37
CA GLU A 314 -16.69 55.87 6.40
C GLU A 314 -16.08 57.28 6.30
N SER A 315 -14.96 57.52 6.98
CA SER A 315 -14.23 58.78 6.90
C SER A 315 -13.59 59.03 5.53
N LEU A 316 -13.11 57.98 4.85
CA LEU A 316 -12.68 58.06 3.45
C LEU A 316 -13.84 58.35 2.51
N ARG A 317 -14.99 57.66 2.66
CA ARG A 317 -16.21 57.96 1.89
C ARG A 317 -16.65 59.41 2.05
N LYS A 318 -16.67 59.93 3.28
CA LYS A 318 -17.01 61.34 3.55
C LYS A 318 -16.04 62.32 2.88
N ARG A 319 -14.75 61.97 2.77
CA ARG A 319 -13.75 62.78 2.04
C ARG A 319 -13.94 62.71 0.54
N GLU A 320 -14.21 61.54 -0.03
CA GLU A 320 -14.51 61.38 -1.46
C GLU A 320 -15.79 62.11 -1.85
N GLU A 321 -16.85 62.02 -1.04
CA GLU A 321 -18.10 62.78 -1.24
C GLU A 321 -17.86 64.30 -1.20
N HIS A 322 -16.94 64.80 -0.36
CA HIS A 322 -16.53 66.21 -0.33
C HIS A 322 -15.69 66.66 -1.54
N VAL A 323 -14.95 65.75 -2.19
CA VAL A 323 -14.13 66.08 -3.38
C VAL A 323 -14.97 66.07 -4.66
N VAL A 324 -16.13 65.40 -4.66
CA VAL A 324 -17.05 65.30 -5.80
C VAL A 324 -18.10 66.44 -5.83
N GLU A 325 -18.20 67.28 -4.79
CA GLU A 325 -18.93 68.55 -4.91
C GLU A 325 -18.26 69.44 -5.98
N PRO A 326 -18.96 69.82 -7.06
CA PRO A 326 -18.32 70.47 -8.19
C PRO A 326 -17.82 71.85 -7.76
N ALA A 327 -16.53 72.11 -7.95
CA ALA A 327 -15.99 73.46 -7.88
C ALA A 327 -16.88 74.38 -8.73
N PRO A 328 -17.39 75.50 -8.18
CA PRO A 328 -18.39 76.30 -8.86
C PRO A 328 -17.81 76.81 -10.18
N LEU A 329 -18.47 76.47 -11.30
CA LEU A 329 -18.15 77.00 -12.62
C LEU A 329 -18.32 78.53 -12.56
N LEU A 330 -17.21 79.25 -12.44
CA LEU A 330 -17.14 80.70 -12.62
C LEU A 330 -17.55 81.00 -14.07
N PHE A 331 -18.81 81.40 -14.24
CA PHE A 331 -19.26 82.05 -15.46
C PHE A 331 -18.73 83.49 -15.43
N ASP A 332 -17.65 83.75 -16.16
CA ASP A 332 -17.21 85.12 -16.46
C ASP A 332 -18.30 85.79 -17.33
N PHE A 333 -19.11 86.63 -16.69
CA PHE A 333 -19.96 87.60 -17.37
C PHE A 333 -19.09 88.79 -17.78
N ASP A 334 -18.48 88.72 -18.97
CA ASP A 334 -17.93 89.90 -19.64
C ASP A 334 -19.08 90.77 -20.14
N GLY A 335 -19.46 91.76 -19.31
CA GLY A 335 -20.27 92.89 -19.71
C GLY A 335 -19.39 94.06 -20.14
N HIS A 336 -19.28 94.29 -21.44
CA HIS A 336 -18.92 95.58 -22.00
C HIS A 336 -19.90 95.99 -23.09
N ASP A 337 -20.48 97.18 -22.88
CA ASP A 337 -21.29 97.98 -23.82
C ASP A 337 -20.60 98.25 -25.17
#